data_AF-A0A9Q9UE98-F1
#
_entry.id   AF-A0A9Q9UE98-F1
#
_cell.length_a   1.000
_cell.length_b   1.000
_cell.length_c   1.000
_cell.angle_alpha   90.00
_cell.angle_beta   90.00
_cell.angle_gamma   90.00
#
_symmetry.space_group_name_H-M   'P 1'
#
loop_
_entity.id
_entity.type
_entity.pdbx_description
1 polymer ?
#
loop_
_entity_poly.entity_id
_entity_poly.type
_entity_poly.pdbx_seq_one_letter_code
_entity_poly.pdbx_strand_id
1 'polypeptide(L)'
;MPVVAIAGGTGSVGRFIVEETIADGNFEVIILGRKANLSLERELGARILPIDYSNPDSITSLLEDNHVDVVIAALSGHTPPEQEIGLIQAAAKSKTTKRYIPSVWGVKYRPEHSWFFNAAAKLSLFDALEETDLEWTAVSNGFFLDYWGAPNLKTYLDPLTIVLDIPARKAAIPGNPNQPAVFTYTKDVAKFTAKLLTLEKWEPVSYIVGDRLTWNEFTRLAEEFGSKKCCSLENNVTQSGYAQLLLIEGGCFGLSQSWLLHAETSSDLLKRHETISHPLGQGVLQEDAEPSTEERVPESQEAVPAYELGESPVNALDSFLGTELQDLNLASNPAMQLLQESCRNELESSYFLHFHPHWPLLHKRTFLQSESPPELTAAVLTAGLWVLDTPETRDKARFYHDALLKTLYEQLFKLPELATGSSGSRAEFLPTFQVLLISLIICTYRGVETFPSPLFHSKQVWQLFQSMGVYDQKAIDDRNSSPMIRECYQRLALLHFKVHVHLNSILMSHFSQFKPFDYLTPSMLKVRIPSSGLHWEGGDGSVPCQGHGSRTVADFLGDYTELTRLSDLIAWDFTLGMVIGCYLVRPAGETHRQLMIRLDPFLFIHLKSFEDQ
;
A
#
# COMPACT_ATOMS: atom_id res chain seq x y z
N MET A 1 -1.26 47.55 -2.09
CA MET A 1 -0.95 46.56 -1.04
C MET A 1 -0.74 45.26 -1.78
N PRO A 2 0.36 44.52 -1.56
CA PRO A 2 0.58 43.27 -2.29
C PRO A 2 -0.52 42.25 -1.96
N VAL A 3 -0.93 41.48 -2.96
CA VAL A 3 -2.02 40.51 -2.84
C VAL A 3 -1.45 39.11 -2.68
N VAL A 4 -1.89 38.42 -1.63
CA VAL A 4 -1.46 37.06 -1.26
C VAL A 4 -2.62 36.11 -1.46
N ALA A 5 -2.47 35.15 -2.37
CA ALA A 5 -3.44 34.09 -2.59
C ALA A 5 -3.04 32.82 -1.82
N ILE A 6 -3.91 32.32 -0.96
CA ILE A 6 -3.66 31.16 -0.09
C ILE A 6 -4.53 29.99 -0.55
N ALA A 7 -3.93 29.02 -1.21
CA ALA A 7 -4.58 27.76 -1.56
C ALA A 7 -4.68 26.86 -0.32
N GLY A 8 -5.87 26.33 -0.05
CA GLY A 8 -6.12 25.58 1.19
C GLY A 8 -6.30 26.47 2.43
N GLY A 9 -6.52 27.78 2.26
CA GLY A 9 -6.67 28.76 3.36
C GLY A 9 -7.91 28.58 4.25
N THR A 10 -8.78 27.61 3.99
CA THR A 10 -10.02 27.39 4.75
C THR A 10 -9.88 26.43 5.93
N GLY A 11 -8.78 25.66 6.01
CA GLY A 11 -8.57 24.67 7.07
C GLY A 11 -7.10 24.46 7.40
N SER A 12 -6.84 23.60 8.40
CA SER A 12 -5.49 23.17 8.79
C SER A 12 -4.53 24.37 8.99
N VAL A 13 -3.29 24.26 8.51
CA VAL A 13 -2.27 25.31 8.57
C VAL A 13 -2.72 26.58 7.83
N GLY A 14 -3.36 26.43 6.67
CA GLY A 14 -3.76 27.53 5.79
C GLY A 14 -4.67 28.54 6.47
N ARG A 15 -5.57 28.07 7.35
CA ARG A 15 -6.49 28.96 8.08
C ARG A 15 -5.76 29.89 9.05
N PHE A 16 -4.73 29.41 9.75
CA PHE A 16 -3.91 30.29 10.58
C PHE A 16 -3.11 31.28 9.72
N ILE A 17 -2.59 30.87 8.57
CA ILE A 17 -1.88 31.77 7.65
C ILE A 17 -2.81 32.91 7.21
N VAL A 18 -4.05 32.61 6.82
CA VAL A 18 -5.06 33.64 6.50
C VAL A 18 -5.25 34.61 7.67
N GLU A 19 -5.55 34.09 8.86
CA GLU A 19 -5.82 34.92 10.05
C GLU A 19 -4.64 35.84 10.40
N GLU A 20 -3.42 35.30 10.43
CA GLU A 20 -2.23 36.06 10.84
C GLU A 20 -1.72 36.99 9.74
N THR A 21 -1.88 36.66 8.45
CA THR A 21 -1.56 37.58 7.35
C THR A 21 -2.53 38.76 7.31
N ILE A 22 -3.82 38.54 7.57
CA ILE A 22 -4.79 39.64 7.72
C ILE A 22 -4.45 40.50 8.95
N ALA A 23 -4.13 39.86 10.08
CA ALA A 23 -3.79 40.57 11.31
C ALA A 23 -2.51 41.41 11.20
N ASP A 24 -1.55 40.97 10.37
CA ASP A 24 -0.32 41.72 10.07
C ASP A 24 -0.61 43.04 9.32
N GLY A 25 -1.67 43.08 8.50
CA GLY A 25 -2.19 44.28 7.87
C GLY A 25 -1.39 44.84 6.69
N ASN A 26 -0.30 44.17 6.27
CA ASN A 26 0.53 44.60 5.15
C ASN A 26 0.11 44.02 3.79
N PHE A 27 -0.85 43.09 3.77
CA PHE A 27 -1.24 42.30 2.60
C PHE A 27 -2.75 42.24 2.43
N GLU A 28 -3.19 42.21 1.18
CA GLU A 28 -4.56 41.80 0.85
C GLU A 28 -4.58 40.28 0.73
N VAL A 29 -5.52 39.61 1.39
CA VAL A 29 -5.59 38.15 1.43
C VAL A 29 -6.77 37.65 0.60
N ILE A 30 -6.47 36.73 -0.30
CA ILE A 30 -7.44 35.98 -1.09
C ILE A 30 -7.26 34.50 -0.80
N ILE A 31 -8.35 33.76 -0.65
CA ILE A 31 -8.32 32.32 -0.46
C ILE A 31 -8.65 31.64 -1.79
N LEU A 32 -7.82 30.69 -2.21
CA LEU A 32 -8.15 29.82 -3.34
C LEU A 32 -8.81 28.55 -2.80
N GLY A 33 -10.05 28.32 -3.23
CA GLY A 33 -10.86 27.19 -2.79
C GLY A 33 -11.52 26.46 -3.96
N ARG A 34 -12.10 25.28 -3.72
CA ARG A 34 -12.84 24.54 -4.77
C ARG A 34 -14.24 25.10 -5.04
N LYS A 35 -14.81 25.82 -4.08
CA LYS A 35 -16.16 26.39 -4.14
C LYS A 35 -16.17 27.74 -3.43
N ALA A 36 -16.95 28.69 -3.93
CA ALA A 36 -17.25 29.92 -3.21
C ALA A 36 -18.05 29.62 -1.95
N ASN A 37 -17.81 30.35 -0.86
CA ASN A 37 -18.51 30.17 0.40
C ASN A 37 -18.65 31.52 1.14
N LEU A 38 -19.75 32.23 0.89
CA LEU A 38 -19.98 33.57 1.44
C LEU A 38 -20.06 33.63 2.98
N SER A 39 -20.45 32.55 3.66
CA SER A 39 -20.46 32.53 5.12
C SER A 39 -19.05 32.42 5.67
N LEU A 40 -18.22 31.58 5.06
CA LEU A 40 -16.83 31.39 5.47
C LEU A 40 -15.97 32.60 5.10
N GLU A 41 -16.27 33.29 3.99
CA GLU A 41 -15.64 34.58 3.66
C GLU A 41 -15.85 35.63 4.75
N ARG A 42 -17.08 35.73 5.26
CA ARG A 42 -17.40 36.66 6.37
C ARG A 42 -16.71 36.27 7.67
N GLU A 43 -16.55 34.98 7.92
CA GLU A 43 -15.88 34.46 9.11
C GLU A 43 -14.36 34.72 9.05
N LEU A 44 -13.73 34.49 7.91
CA LEU A 44 -12.29 34.63 7.72
C LEU A 44 -11.85 36.05 7.37
N GLY A 45 -12.78 36.91 6.92
CA GLY A 45 -12.46 38.27 6.48
C GLY A 45 -11.72 38.34 5.15
N ALA A 46 -11.76 37.28 4.33
CA ALA A 46 -11.10 37.19 3.03
C ALA A 46 -12.02 36.58 1.98
N ARG A 47 -11.88 37.01 0.72
CA ARG A 47 -12.62 36.48 -0.43
C ARG A 47 -12.17 35.06 -0.76
N ILE A 48 -13.11 34.16 -1.08
CA ILE A 48 -12.82 32.79 -1.51
C ILE A 48 -13.10 32.71 -3.01
N LEU A 49 -12.02 32.60 -3.79
CA LEU A 49 -12.13 32.45 -5.23
C LEU A 49 -12.13 30.96 -5.60
N PRO A 50 -13.17 30.48 -6.31
CA PRO A 50 -13.22 29.10 -6.77
C PRO A 50 -12.18 28.88 -7.88
N ILE A 51 -11.38 27.83 -7.74
CA ILE A 51 -10.41 27.38 -8.75
C ILE A 51 -10.58 25.90 -9.05
N ASP A 52 -10.22 25.56 -10.29
CA ASP A 52 -10.08 24.18 -10.75
C ASP A 52 -8.59 23.87 -10.95
N TYR A 53 -8.04 23.05 -10.06
CA TYR A 53 -6.63 22.64 -10.09
C TYR A 53 -6.24 21.86 -11.34
N SER A 54 -7.21 21.35 -12.11
CA SER A 54 -6.95 20.67 -13.39
C SER A 54 -6.77 21.63 -14.57
N ASN A 55 -7.00 22.94 -14.37
CA ASN A 55 -6.94 23.95 -15.42
C ASN A 55 -6.00 25.12 -15.05
N PRO A 56 -4.68 24.97 -15.27
CA PRO A 56 -3.69 26.01 -14.98
C PRO A 56 -3.94 27.34 -15.71
N ASP A 57 -4.54 27.32 -16.90
CA ASP A 57 -4.84 28.54 -17.67
C ASP A 57 -5.91 29.39 -16.97
N SER A 58 -6.98 28.75 -16.50
CA SER A 58 -8.01 29.43 -15.73
C SER A 58 -7.46 30.01 -14.43
N ILE A 59 -6.55 29.30 -13.76
CA ILE A 59 -5.88 29.79 -12.55
C ILE A 59 -5.02 31.00 -12.89
N THR A 60 -4.25 30.95 -14.00
CA THR A 60 -3.39 32.04 -14.46
C THR A 60 -4.20 33.33 -14.64
N SER A 61 -5.31 33.27 -15.38
CA SER A 61 -6.16 34.44 -15.60
C SER A 61 -6.71 34.99 -14.27
N LEU A 62 -7.14 34.11 -13.37
CA LEU A 62 -7.64 34.52 -12.05
C LEU A 62 -6.56 35.20 -11.19
N LEU A 63 -5.32 34.70 -11.21
CA LEU A 63 -4.20 35.33 -10.51
C LEU A 63 -3.90 36.72 -11.08
N GLU A 64 -3.93 36.88 -12.40
CA GLU A 64 -3.70 38.17 -13.07
C GLU A 64 -4.83 39.17 -12.83
N ASP A 65 -6.09 38.73 -12.94
CA ASP A 65 -7.29 39.56 -12.75
C ASP A 65 -7.41 40.12 -11.33
N ASN A 66 -6.85 39.40 -10.34
CA ASN A 66 -6.82 39.82 -8.94
C ASN A 66 -5.44 40.37 -8.52
N HIS A 67 -4.53 40.59 -9.48
CA HIS A 67 -3.19 41.14 -9.25
C HIS A 67 -2.41 40.43 -8.14
N VAL A 68 -2.47 39.10 -8.10
CA VAL A 68 -1.79 38.29 -7.09
C VAL A 68 -0.28 38.41 -7.27
N ASP A 69 0.43 38.80 -6.20
CA ASP A 69 1.88 38.91 -6.14
C ASP A 69 2.52 37.62 -5.61
N VAL A 70 1.89 36.99 -4.62
CA VAL A 70 2.39 35.81 -3.91
C VAL A 70 1.33 34.72 -3.82
N VAL A 71 1.71 33.48 -4.13
CA VAL A 71 0.87 32.31 -3.89
C VAL A 71 1.46 31.48 -2.74
N ILE A 72 0.61 31.11 -1.77
CA ILE A 72 0.95 30.21 -0.66
C ILE A 72 0.08 28.97 -0.79
N ALA A 73 0.70 27.80 -0.88
CA ALA A 73 0.01 26.52 -0.86
C ALA A 73 0.01 25.93 0.56
N ALA A 74 -1.18 25.68 1.09
CA ALA A 74 -1.42 24.96 2.34
C ALA A 74 -2.42 23.81 2.09
N LEU A 75 -2.17 23.06 1.03
CA LEU A 75 -2.98 21.91 0.60
C LEU A 75 -2.74 20.70 1.52
N SER A 76 -3.77 19.86 1.67
CA SER A 76 -3.70 18.62 2.45
C SER A 76 -2.57 17.71 1.97
N GLY A 77 -1.98 16.94 2.89
CA GLY A 77 -1.01 15.88 2.53
C GLY A 77 -1.60 14.79 1.63
N HIS A 78 -2.93 14.66 1.56
CA HIS A 78 -3.62 13.74 0.66
C HIS A 78 -3.91 14.33 -0.73
N THR A 79 -3.59 15.61 -0.95
CA THR A 79 -3.79 16.23 -2.27
C THR A 79 -2.77 15.65 -3.26
N PRO A 80 -3.22 15.16 -4.43
CA PRO A 80 -2.31 14.67 -5.46
C PRO A 80 -1.31 15.76 -5.88
N PRO A 81 -0.01 15.44 -6.05
CA PRO A 81 1.02 16.44 -6.35
C PRO A 81 0.72 17.22 -7.64
N GLU A 82 0.05 16.61 -8.60
CA GLU A 82 -0.33 17.22 -9.89
C GLU A 82 -1.17 18.49 -9.71
N GLN A 83 -1.99 18.55 -8.65
CA GLN A 83 -2.82 19.73 -8.38
C GLN A 83 -1.98 20.95 -7.96
N GLU A 84 -0.95 20.73 -7.13
CA GLU A 84 -0.06 21.81 -6.73
C GLU A 84 0.94 22.15 -7.84
N ILE A 85 1.39 21.16 -8.61
CA ILE A 85 2.19 21.38 -9.83
C ILE A 85 1.43 22.26 -10.82
N GLY A 86 0.15 22.01 -11.05
CA GLY A 86 -0.70 22.86 -11.88
C GLY A 86 -0.82 24.29 -11.35
N LEU A 87 -0.87 24.47 -10.02
CA LEU A 87 -0.86 25.79 -9.39
C LEU A 87 0.50 26.50 -9.55
N ILE A 88 1.62 25.78 -9.42
CA ILE A 88 2.97 26.30 -9.67
C ILE A 88 3.10 26.77 -11.12
N GLN A 89 2.67 25.95 -12.08
CA GLN A 89 2.69 26.30 -13.50
C GLN A 89 1.84 27.55 -13.79
N ALA A 90 0.66 27.66 -13.20
CA ALA A 90 -0.19 28.83 -13.34
C ALA A 90 0.44 30.10 -12.73
N ALA A 91 1.05 29.97 -11.55
CA ALA A 91 1.77 31.05 -10.89
C ALA A 91 2.98 31.51 -11.74
N ALA A 92 3.75 30.58 -12.30
CA ALA A 92 4.90 30.89 -13.14
C ALA A 92 4.49 31.55 -14.47
N LYS A 93 3.34 31.16 -15.03
CA LYS A 93 2.79 31.75 -16.25
C LYS A 93 2.20 33.15 -16.02
N SER A 94 1.72 33.44 -14.82
CA SER A 94 1.12 34.72 -14.45
C SER A 94 2.14 35.86 -14.51
N LYS A 95 1.76 36.97 -15.14
CA LYS A 95 2.63 38.16 -15.22
C LYS A 95 2.76 38.90 -13.89
N THR A 96 1.77 38.78 -13.01
CA THR A 96 1.74 39.49 -11.72
C THR A 96 2.42 38.70 -10.61
N THR A 97 2.28 37.38 -10.63
CA THR A 97 2.83 36.53 -9.56
C THR A 97 4.36 36.49 -9.65
N LYS A 98 5.03 36.67 -8.51
CA LYS A 98 6.50 36.68 -8.41
C LYS A 98 7.03 35.69 -7.41
N ARG A 99 6.22 35.32 -6.42
CA ARG A 99 6.67 34.50 -5.29
C ARG A 99 5.75 33.33 -5.00
N TYR A 100 6.34 32.25 -4.52
CA TYR A 100 5.61 31.02 -4.19
C TYR A 100 6.09 30.36 -2.89
N ILE A 101 5.16 29.86 -2.07
CA ILE A 101 5.47 29.02 -0.91
C ILE A 101 4.77 27.67 -1.11
N PRO A 102 5.51 26.55 -1.33
CA PRO A 102 4.92 25.23 -1.50
C PRO A 102 4.37 24.64 -0.19
N SER A 103 3.43 23.72 -0.30
CA SER A 103 2.78 23.05 0.83
C SER A 103 3.69 22.01 1.47
N VAL A 104 4.73 22.44 2.19
CA VAL A 104 5.70 21.55 2.85
C VAL A 104 5.48 21.48 4.35
N TRP A 105 5.32 22.63 5.00
CA TRP A 105 4.90 22.83 6.40
C TRP A 105 5.35 21.74 7.39
N GLY A 106 6.66 21.50 7.46
CA GLY A 106 7.21 20.40 8.26
C GLY A 106 8.72 20.37 8.27
N VAL A 107 9.30 19.30 7.72
CA VAL A 107 10.76 19.08 7.67
C VAL A 107 11.31 19.26 6.26
N LYS A 108 12.61 19.55 6.17
CA LYS A 108 13.34 19.53 4.89
C LYS A 108 13.46 18.09 4.40
N TYR A 109 12.83 17.80 3.26
CA TYR A 109 13.02 16.53 2.55
C TYR A 109 14.32 16.53 1.74
N ARG A 110 14.89 15.35 1.58
CA ARG A 110 16.07 15.10 0.74
C ARG A 110 15.74 13.96 -0.22
N PRO A 111 16.43 13.82 -1.36
CA PRO A 111 16.16 12.76 -2.33
C PRO A 111 16.12 11.35 -1.73
N GLU A 112 16.93 11.10 -0.70
CA GLU A 112 16.99 9.81 -0.01
C GLU A 112 15.72 9.49 0.80
N HIS A 113 14.83 10.47 1.00
CA HIS A 113 13.54 10.29 1.68
C HIS A 113 12.39 9.96 0.72
N SER A 114 12.63 9.91 -0.60
CA SER A 114 11.61 9.72 -1.64
C SER A 114 10.84 8.39 -1.56
N TRP A 115 11.34 7.42 -0.80
CA TRP A 115 10.62 6.18 -0.50
C TRP A 115 9.31 6.43 0.28
N PHE A 116 9.19 7.57 1.00
CA PHE A 116 7.95 8.01 1.61
C PHE A 116 7.14 8.83 0.60
N PHE A 117 5.94 8.37 0.23
CA PHE A 117 5.15 9.00 -0.84
C PHE A 117 4.92 10.51 -0.66
N ASN A 118 4.71 10.98 0.58
CA ASN A 118 4.58 12.41 0.87
C ASN A 118 5.90 13.16 0.62
N ALA A 119 7.05 12.56 0.98
CA ALA A 119 8.36 13.15 0.68
C ALA A 119 8.61 13.20 -0.83
N ALA A 120 8.31 12.12 -1.57
CA ALA A 120 8.39 12.13 -3.03
C ALA A 120 7.51 13.23 -3.65
N ALA A 121 6.27 13.35 -3.19
CA ALA A 121 5.37 14.40 -3.62
C ALA A 121 5.98 15.79 -3.35
N LYS A 122 6.52 16.06 -2.15
CA LYS A 122 7.13 17.37 -1.84
C LYS A 122 8.40 17.63 -2.64
N LEU A 123 9.22 16.60 -2.90
CA LEU A 123 10.40 16.72 -3.76
C LEU A 123 10.00 17.11 -5.20
N SER A 124 8.96 16.49 -5.76
CA SER A 124 8.47 16.87 -7.09
C SER A 124 7.97 18.33 -7.20
N LEU A 125 7.53 18.94 -6.08
CA LEU A 125 7.19 20.35 -6.06
C LEU A 125 8.43 21.24 -6.13
N PHE A 126 9.53 20.82 -5.52
CA PHE A 126 10.81 21.52 -5.63
C PHE A 126 11.35 21.43 -7.05
N ASP A 127 11.34 20.23 -7.64
CA ASP A 127 11.72 20.04 -9.05
C ASP A 127 10.89 20.96 -9.97
N ALA A 128 9.57 21.01 -9.76
CA ALA A 128 8.69 21.88 -10.55
C ALA A 128 8.95 23.37 -10.33
N LEU A 129 9.33 23.80 -9.13
CA LEU A 129 9.64 25.20 -8.81
C LEU A 129 11.02 25.63 -9.36
N GLU A 130 12.00 24.73 -9.35
CA GLU A 130 13.35 24.96 -9.90
C GLU A 130 13.34 25.22 -11.41
N GLU A 131 12.35 24.69 -12.13
CA GLU A 131 12.11 24.93 -13.56
C GLU A 131 11.40 26.27 -13.87
N THR A 132 11.20 27.13 -12.86
CA THR A 132 10.50 28.41 -12.99
C THR A 132 11.34 29.60 -12.52
N ASP A 133 10.97 30.80 -12.96
CA ASP A 133 11.58 32.06 -12.50
C ASP A 133 10.94 32.60 -11.20
N LEU A 134 10.09 31.82 -10.53
CA LEU A 134 9.45 32.23 -9.28
C LEU A 134 10.48 32.27 -8.13
N GLU A 135 10.48 33.33 -7.34
CA GLU A 135 11.22 33.33 -6.08
C GLU A 135 10.41 32.53 -5.04
N TRP A 136 10.96 31.42 -4.57
CA TRP A 136 10.23 30.51 -3.69
C TRP A 136 11.00 30.18 -2.41
N THR A 137 10.25 29.79 -1.38
CA THR A 137 10.83 29.31 -0.12
C THR A 137 9.96 28.23 0.51
N ALA A 138 10.58 27.11 0.88
CA ALA A 138 9.92 26.06 1.66
C ALA A 138 10.03 26.37 3.16
N VAL A 139 8.89 26.41 3.85
CA VAL A 139 8.86 26.61 5.30
C VAL A 139 9.14 25.29 6.02
N SER A 140 10.21 25.26 6.80
CA SER A 140 10.62 24.12 7.63
C SER A 140 10.44 24.47 9.11
N ASN A 141 9.39 23.91 9.72
CA ASN A 141 8.96 24.23 11.08
C ASN A 141 9.00 23.06 12.08
N GLY A 142 9.43 21.86 11.64
CA GLY A 142 9.42 20.66 12.48
C GLY A 142 8.02 20.13 12.74
N PHE A 143 7.75 19.66 13.95
CA PHE A 143 6.44 19.15 14.37
C PHE A 143 5.52 20.29 14.82
N PHE A 144 4.23 20.16 14.54
CA PHE A 144 3.23 21.05 15.11
C PHE A 144 2.93 20.67 16.56
N LEU A 145 3.05 21.64 17.48
CA LEU A 145 2.72 21.42 18.90
C LEU A 145 1.23 21.11 19.13
N ASP A 146 0.38 21.55 18.21
CA ASP A 146 -1.06 21.34 18.16
C ASP A 146 -1.48 19.89 18.39
N TYR A 147 -0.70 18.93 17.89
CA TYR A 147 -0.95 17.49 18.04
C TYR A 147 -0.99 17.01 19.49
N TRP A 148 -0.34 17.75 20.40
CA TRP A 148 -0.30 17.45 21.84
C TRP A 148 -1.00 18.52 22.70
N GLY A 149 -1.31 19.68 22.11
CA GLY A 149 -1.98 20.79 22.81
C GLY A 149 -3.51 20.71 22.83
N ALA A 150 -4.12 19.95 21.93
CA ALA A 150 -5.58 19.82 21.86
C ALA A 150 -6.16 19.06 23.08
N PRO A 151 -7.37 19.40 23.57
CA PRO A 151 -8.25 20.48 23.11
C PRO A 151 -7.95 21.85 23.74
N ASN A 152 -6.95 21.95 24.62
CA ASN A 152 -6.66 23.17 25.40
C ASN A 152 -5.98 24.28 24.58
N LEU A 153 -5.49 23.94 23.38
CA LEU A 153 -4.89 24.85 22.43
C LEU A 153 -5.83 25.04 21.24
N LYS A 154 -6.07 26.30 20.83
CA LYS A 154 -6.80 26.59 19.59
C LYS A 154 -6.02 25.99 18.43
N THR A 155 -6.65 25.10 17.67
CA THR A 155 -6.06 24.53 16.47
C THR A 155 -7.12 24.27 15.39
N TYR A 156 -6.68 24.27 14.15
CA TYR A 156 -7.45 23.86 12.97
C TYR A 156 -6.87 22.59 12.33
N LEU A 157 -5.81 22.03 12.90
CA LEU A 157 -5.24 20.76 12.47
C LEU A 157 -6.13 19.60 12.93
N ASP A 158 -6.25 18.59 12.08
CA ASP A 158 -6.87 17.34 12.49
C ASP A 158 -6.02 16.67 13.58
N PRO A 159 -6.64 16.07 14.61
CA PRO A 159 -5.92 15.35 15.64
C PRO A 159 -5.03 14.26 15.04
N LEU A 160 -3.76 14.23 15.47
CA LEU A 160 -2.80 13.25 15.01
C LEU A 160 -1.93 12.81 16.19
N THR A 161 -1.96 11.52 16.52
CA THR A 161 -1.13 10.95 17.58
C THR A 161 0.24 10.56 17.01
N ILE A 162 1.25 11.34 17.36
CA ILE A 162 2.64 11.12 16.93
C ILE A 162 3.51 10.91 18.15
N VAL A 163 4.32 9.84 18.18
CA VAL A 163 5.29 9.48 19.23
C VAL A 163 4.69 9.33 20.64
N LEU A 164 4.07 10.37 21.18
CA LEU A 164 3.36 10.39 22.45
C LEU A 164 1.84 10.41 22.22
N ASP A 165 1.17 9.45 22.82
CA ASP A 165 -0.26 9.47 23.09
C ASP A 165 -0.46 9.95 24.54
N ILE A 166 -0.67 11.26 24.70
CA ILE A 166 -0.85 11.89 26.02
C ILE A 166 -2.12 11.34 26.71
N PRO A 167 -3.30 11.26 26.05
CA PRO A 167 -4.49 10.64 26.65
C PRO A 167 -4.28 9.20 27.11
N ALA A 168 -3.64 8.36 26.28
CA ALA A 168 -3.38 6.97 26.64
C ALA A 168 -2.15 6.76 27.53
N ARG A 169 -1.36 7.83 27.78
CA ARG A 169 -0.12 7.82 28.58
C ARG A 169 0.93 6.86 28.05
N LYS A 170 1.12 6.86 26.74
CA LYS A 170 2.08 5.99 26.04
C LYS A 170 3.03 6.82 25.20
N ALA A 171 4.29 6.41 25.16
CA ALA A 171 5.29 6.97 24.26
C ALA A 171 5.98 5.83 23.50
N ALA A 172 5.98 5.91 22.17
CA ALA A 172 6.75 5.08 21.26
C ALA A 172 7.81 5.96 20.60
N ILE A 173 8.98 6.05 21.23
CA ILE A 173 10.05 6.95 20.80
C ILE A 173 10.90 6.26 19.74
N PRO A 174 10.93 6.77 18.50
CA PRO A 174 11.72 6.15 17.45
C PRO A 174 13.21 6.52 17.58
N GLY A 175 14.09 5.54 17.34
CA GLY A 175 15.54 5.75 17.28
C GLY A 175 16.13 6.33 18.57
N ASN A 176 16.99 7.36 18.43
CA ASN A 176 17.66 7.99 19.57
C ASN A 176 16.71 8.95 20.31
N PRO A 177 16.29 8.66 21.55
CA PRO A 177 15.35 9.49 22.30
C PRO A 177 15.94 10.84 22.74
N ASN A 178 17.28 10.98 22.69
CA ASN A 178 18.01 12.20 23.01
C ASN A 178 18.39 13.02 21.76
N GLN A 179 17.91 12.64 20.57
CA GLN A 179 18.07 13.46 19.37
C GLN A 179 17.13 14.68 19.47
N PRO A 180 17.64 15.92 19.33
CA PRO A 180 16.78 17.10 19.36
C PRO A 180 15.82 17.14 18.15
N ALA A 181 14.54 17.39 18.43
CA ALA A 181 13.49 17.70 17.48
C ALA A 181 13.00 19.15 17.66
N VAL A 182 12.33 19.68 16.64
CA VAL A 182 11.75 21.03 16.67
C VAL A 182 10.24 20.91 16.79
N PHE A 183 9.66 21.69 17.69
CA PHE A 183 8.23 21.74 17.96
C PHE A 183 7.76 23.19 17.87
N THR A 184 6.82 23.47 16.98
CA THR A 184 6.38 24.84 16.69
C THR A 184 4.87 24.90 16.65
N TYR A 185 4.27 25.86 17.36
CA TYR A 185 2.82 26.06 17.32
C TYR A 185 2.39 26.59 15.94
N THR A 186 1.36 26.00 15.31
CA THR A 186 0.94 26.37 13.96
C THR A 186 0.58 27.86 13.83
N LYS A 187 0.00 28.48 14.87
CA LYS A 187 -0.28 29.93 14.86
C LYS A 187 1.00 30.77 14.78
N ASP A 188 2.06 30.35 15.44
CA ASP A 188 3.34 31.07 15.38
C ASP A 188 4.03 30.83 14.02
N VAL A 189 3.92 29.62 13.45
CA VAL A 189 4.32 29.37 12.06
C VAL A 189 3.65 30.38 11.13
N ALA A 190 2.33 30.56 11.24
CA ALA A 190 1.58 31.53 10.43
C ALA A 190 2.02 32.99 10.64
N LYS A 191 2.25 33.43 11.88
CA LYS A 191 2.79 34.78 12.16
C LYS A 191 4.13 35.01 11.51
N PHE A 192 5.06 34.06 11.66
CA PHE A 192 6.38 34.17 11.09
C PHE A 192 6.34 34.06 9.56
N THR A 193 5.42 33.28 8.99
CA THR A 193 5.13 33.30 7.55
C THR A 193 4.65 34.67 7.09
N ALA A 194 3.72 35.33 7.80
CA ALA A 194 3.29 36.69 7.44
C ALA A 194 4.46 37.69 7.46
N LYS A 195 5.39 37.58 8.43
CA LYS A 195 6.63 38.38 8.46
C LYS A 195 7.62 38.01 7.35
N LEU A 196 7.75 36.72 7.01
CA LEU A 196 8.58 36.24 5.90
C LEU A 196 8.18 36.91 4.58
N LEU A 197 6.89 37.17 4.37
CA LEU A 197 6.40 37.86 3.18
C LEU A 197 6.96 39.28 3.00
N THR A 198 7.36 39.94 4.09
CA THR A 198 7.89 41.31 4.08
C THR A 198 9.38 41.38 3.74
N LEU A 199 10.07 40.24 3.67
CA LEU A 199 11.50 40.21 3.34
C LEU A 199 11.73 40.60 1.88
N GLU A 200 12.80 41.34 1.63
CA GLU A 200 13.18 41.76 0.28
C GLU A 200 13.61 40.58 -0.60
N LYS A 201 14.24 39.55 0.00
CA LYS A 201 14.71 38.35 -0.69
C LYS A 201 14.45 37.11 0.14
N TRP A 202 14.12 35.99 -0.52
CA TRP A 202 13.94 34.70 0.11
C TRP A 202 15.09 33.74 -0.18
N GLU A 203 15.44 32.95 0.84
CA GLU A 203 16.27 31.76 0.67
C GLU A 203 15.35 30.56 0.32
N PRO A 204 15.85 29.54 -0.40
CA PRO A 204 15.03 28.39 -0.79
C PRO A 204 14.38 27.63 0.38
N VAL A 205 14.93 27.75 1.59
CA VAL A 205 14.36 27.18 2.81
C VAL A 205 14.36 28.22 3.92
N SER A 206 13.18 28.44 4.51
CA SER A 206 12.98 29.30 5.68
C SER A 206 12.67 28.45 6.91
N TYR A 207 13.48 28.58 7.95
CA TYR A 207 13.29 27.84 9.19
C TYR A 207 12.49 28.66 10.20
N ILE A 208 11.38 28.08 10.69
CA ILE A 208 10.61 28.66 11.79
C ILE A 208 10.68 27.69 12.95
N VAL A 209 11.48 28.02 13.95
CA VAL A 209 11.79 27.14 15.06
C VAL A 209 11.14 27.69 16.33
N GLY A 210 10.18 26.95 16.88
CA GLY A 210 9.69 27.16 18.24
C GLY A 210 10.66 26.57 19.27
N ASP A 211 10.22 25.54 19.96
CA ASP A 211 11.03 24.83 20.95
C ASP A 211 11.91 23.76 20.30
N ARG A 212 13.10 23.57 20.87
CA ARG A 212 14.01 22.48 20.51
C ARG A 212 14.17 21.57 21.72
N LEU A 213 13.56 20.39 21.65
CA LEU A 213 13.53 19.41 22.73
C LEU A 213 13.89 18.03 22.20
N THR A 214 14.49 17.21 23.04
CA THR A 214 14.58 15.77 22.81
C THR A 214 13.23 15.11 23.11
N TRP A 215 12.99 13.91 22.57
CA TRP A 215 11.79 13.15 22.89
C TRP A 215 11.70 12.79 24.38
N ASN A 216 12.85 12.58 25.04
CA ASN A 216 12.90 12.37 26.49
C ASN A 216 12.48 13.62 27.28
N GLU A 217 12.98 14.81 26.90
CA GLU A 217 12.56 16.07 27.54
C GLU A 217 11.06 16.34 27.28
N PHE A 218 10.60 16.13 26.06
CA PHE A 218 9.19 16.29 25.70
C PHE A 218 8.29 15.33 26.49
N THR A 219 8.71 14.07 26.64
CA THR A 219 7.99 13.07 27.46
C THR A 219 7.95 13.48 28.93
N ARG A 220 9.07 13.97 29.48
CA ARG A 220 9.10 14.47 30.86
C ARG A 220 8.14 15.64 31.06
N LEU A 221 8.10 16.59 30.12
CA LEU A 221 7.14 17.69 30.18
C LEU A 221 5.70 17.17 30.15
N ALA A 222 5.39 16.24 29.25
CA ALA A 222 4.06 15.62 29.20
C ALA A 222 3.69 14.90 30.51
N GLU A 223 4.66 14.27 31.18
CA GLU A 223 4.48 13.63 32.50
C GLU A 223 4.37 14.62 33.66
N GLU A 224 4.98 15.80 33.59
CA GLU A 224 4.88 16.82 34.64
C GLU A 224 3.50 17.48 34.65
N PHE A 225 2.92 17.69 33.46
CA PHE A 225 1.57 18.23 33.31
C PHE A 225 0.47 17.16 33.47
N GLY A 226 0.79 15.87 33.28
CA GLY A 226 -0.12 14.75 33.54
C GLY A 226 0.08 14.17 34.95
N SER A 227 -0.98 13.91 35.71
CA SER A 227 -0.84 13.54 37.13
C SER A 227 -0.14 12.18 37.43
N LYS A 228 0.41 11.47 36.42
CA LYS A 228 1.11 10.16 36.49
C LYS A 228 2.07 9.95 35.30
N LYS A 229 3.16 9.19 35.50
CA LYS A 229 4.18 8.83 34.48
C LYS A 229 3.61 8.09 33.26
N CYS A 230 4.22 8.32 32.10
CA CYS A 230 3.97 7.63 30.83
C CYS A 230 4.76 6.32 30.77
N CYS A 231 4.20 5.31 30.11
CA CYS A 231 4.95 4.11 29.77
C CYS A 231 5.74 4.35 28.47
N SER A 232 7.07 4.45 28.57
CA SER A 232 7.97 4.55 27.41
C SER A 232 8.36 3.15 26.90
N LEU A 233 8.23 2.96 25.59
CA LEU A 233 8.82 1.84 24.86
C LEU A 233 10.01 2.39 24.08
N GLU A 234 11.23 2.06 24.52
CA GLU A 234 12.47 2.36 23.78
C GLU A 234 12.65 1.34 22.67
N ASN A 235 12.44 1.76 21.41
CA ASN A 235 12.75 0.93 20.26
C ASN A 235 14.17 1.31 19.76
N ASN A 236 15.17 0.54 20.17
CA ASN A 236 16.56 0.61 19.66
C ASN A 236 16.65 0.05 18.23
N VAL A 237 15.95 0.67 17.28
CA VAL A 237 16.11 0.36 15.86
C VAL A 237 17.06 1.39 15.26
N THR A 238 18.18 0.90 14.72
CA THR A 238 19.18 1.68 13.99
C THR A 238 18.57 2.39 12.78
N GLN A 239 19.30 3.38 12.26
CA GLN A 239 18.96 4.46 11.32
C GLN A 239 18.23 4.15 9.98
N SER A 240 17.57 3.00 9.81
CA SER A 240 16.84 2.58 8.61
C SER A 240 15.29 2.58 8.76
N GLY A 241 14.75 2.78 9.97
CA GLY A 241 13.30 2.61 10.23
C GLY A 241 12.53 3.89 10.59
N TYR A 242 12.32 4.82 9.65
CA TYR A 242 11.62 6.08 9.93
C TYR A 242 10.50 6.43 8.94
N ALA A 243 9.46 5.61 8.81
CA ALA A 243 8.10 6.08 8.51
C ALA A 243 7.10 4.93 8.56
N GLN A 244 6.35 4.86 9.65
CA GLN A 244 4.93 4.53 9.54
C GLN A 244 4.17 5.27 10.64
N LEU A 245 3.81 6.50 10.32
CA LEU A 245 2.77 7.23 11.02
C LEU A 245 1.48 7.05 10.22
N LEU A 246 0.86 5.89 10.42
CA LEU A 246 -0.54 5.66 10.07
C LEU A 246 -1.31 5.44 11.38
N LEU A 247 -2.21 6.38 11.61
CA LEU A 247 -3.25 6.43 12.63
C LEU A 247 -3.98 5.09 12.77
N ILE A 248 -4.02 4.53 13.99
CA ILE A 248 -5.08 3.60 14.41
C ILE A 248 -5.63 4.06 15.75
N GLU A 249 -6.93 4.35 15.74
CA GLU A 249 -7.76 4.60 16.91
C GLU A 249 -7.63 3.48 17.96
N GLY A 250 -7.43 3.89 19.21
CA GLY A 250 -8.02 3.32 20.41
C GLY A 250 -7.83 1.82 20.68
N GLY A 251 -6.99 1.50 21.66
CA GLY A 251 -7.14 0.26 22.44
C GLY A 251 -5.85 -0.41 22.91
N CYS A 252 -5.58 -0.27 24.21
CA CYS A 252 -4.73 -1.14 25.05
C CYS A 252 -4.99 -2.66 24.86
N PHE A 253 -4.18 -3.65 25.26
CA PHE A 253 -3.04 -3.87 26.18
C PHE A 253 -2.38 -5.19 25.68
N GLY A 254 -1.06 -5.37 25.71
CA GLY A 254 -0.45 -6.31 26.66
C GLY A 254 0.66 -7.15 26.00
N LEU A 255 1.84 -7.14 26.62
CA LEU A 255 3.11 -7.70 26.17
C LEU A 255 3.19 -9.23 26.38
N SER A 256 4.00 -9.92 25.56
CA SER A 256 5.13 -10.70 26.08
C SER A 256 6.17 -10.99 24.98
N GLN A 257 7.41 -10.56 25.22
CA GLN A 257 8.61 -11.02 24.54
C GLN A 257 8.80 -12.52 24.74
N SER A 258 9.13 -13.25 23.66
CA SER A 258 10.00 -14.44 23.60
C SER A 258 9.86 -15.01 22.17
N TRP A 259 10.85 -15.35 21.34
CA TRP A 259 12.17 -15.93 21.54
C TRP A 259 13.03 -15.70 20.28
N LEU A 260 14.34 -15.50 20.45
CA LEU A 260 15.36 -15.85 19.46
C LEU A 260 15.83 -17.29 19.74
N LEU A 261 16.21 -17.98 18.66
CA LEU A 261 16.91 -19.29 18.58
C LEU A 261 16.07 -20.57 18.76
N HIS A 262 15.87 -21.30 17.66
CA HIS A 262 16.52 -22.59 17.41
C HIS A 262 16.16 -23.13 16.01
N ALA A 263 17.15 -23.72 15.33
CA ALA A 263 16.98 -24.51 14.12
C ALA A 263 16.16 -25.76 14.41
N GLU A 264 15.21 -26.13 13.54
CA GLU A 264 14.54 -27.44 13.63
C GLU A 264 13.85 -27.82 12.31
N THR A 265 13.96 -29.11 11.97
CA THR A 265 13.54 -29.74 10.71
C THR A 265 12.01 -29.83 10.53
N SER A 266 11.53 -29.99 9.29
CA SER A 266 10.10 -30.00 8.90
C SER A 266 9.19 -30.97 9.67
N SER A 267 9.76 -32.03 10.26
CA SER A 267 9.05 -33.01 11.10
C SER A 267 8.51 -32.40 12.42
N ASP A 268 9.26 -31.48 13.04
CA ASP A 268 8.87 -30.87 14.32
C ASP A 268 7.82 -29.77 14.16
N LEU A 269 7.78 -29.10 13.00
CA LEU A 269 6.75 -28.12 12.66
C LEU A 269 5.35 -28.77 12.52
N LEU A 270 5.29 -30.00 11.99
CA LEU A 270 4.03 -30.75 11.86
C LEU A 270 3.46 -31.14 13.24
N LYS A 271 4.32 -31.63 14.15
CA LYS A 271 3.92 -31.97 15.54
C LYS A 271 3.45 -30.75 16.34
N ARG A 272 4.08 -29.59 16.13
CA ARG A 272 3.66 -28.33 16.76
C ARG A 272 2.28 -27.89 16.24
N HIS A 273 1.99 -28.06 14.94
CA HIS A 273 0.67 -27.79 14.40
C HIS A 273 -0.42 -28.69 15.01
N GLU A 274 -0.17 -29.99 15.14
CA GLU A 274 -1.11 -30.92 15.80
C GLU A 274 -1.37 -30.53 17.26
N THR A 275 -0.31 -30.11 17.99
CA THR A 275 -0.40 -29.70 19.40
C THR A 275 -1.17 -28.37 19.58
N ILE A 276 -1.05 -27.45 18.62
CA ILE A 276 -1.73 -26.15 18.65
C ILE A 276 -3.19 -26.25 18.16
N SER A 277 -3.51 -27.25 17.33
CA SER A 277 -4.83 -27.41 16.70
C SER A 277 -5.83 -28.21 17.55
N HIS A 278 -5.38 -28.87 18.61
CA HIS A 278 -6.23 -29.62 19.54
C HIS A 278 -6.07 -29.09 20.98
N PRO A 279 -6.97 -28.23 21.50
CA PRO A 279 -7.08 -28.03 22.93
C PRO A 279 -7.70 -29.28 23.56
N LEU A 280 -7.03 -29.80 24.60
CA LEU A 280 -7.48 -30.88 25.48
C LEU A 280 -8.97 -30.75 25.85
N GLY A 281 -9.67 -31.88 25.76
CA GLY A 281 -11.10 -32.00 25.99
C GLY A 281 -11.57 -31.67 27.41
N GLN A 282 -12.73 -30.99 27.43
CA GLN A 282 -13.90 -31.17 28.30
C GLN A 282 -13.68 -31.44 29.80
N GLY A 283 -13.94 -30.39 30.60
CA GLY A 283 -14.59 -30.49 31.90
C GLY A 283 -15.97 -29.84 31.82
N VAL A 284 -17.00 -30.70 31.83
CA VAL A 284 -18.45 -30.50 31.99
C VAL A 284 -18.88 -29.16 32.58
N LEU A 285 -19.76 -28.42 31.89
CA LEU A 285 -20.98 -27.87 32.46
C LEU A 285 -22.07 -27.77 31.37
N GLN A 286 -23.23 -28.25 31.78
CA GLN A 286 -24.47 -28.49 31.06
C GLN A 286 -25.33 -27.22 31.14
N GLU A 287 -25.94 -26.79 30.03
CA GLU A 287 -27.23 -26.09 30.08
C GLU A 287 -27.95 -26.17 28.75
N ASP A 288 -29.17 -26.68 28.84
CA ASP A 288 -30.17 -26.87 27.79
C ASP A 288 -30.72 -25.52 27.28
N ALA A 289 -31.00 -25.42 25.98
CA ALA A 289 -32.31 -25.01 25.44
C ALA A 289 -32.23 -24.74 23.92
N GLU A 290 -33.04 -25.48 23.18
CA GLU A 290 -33.40 -25.30 21.77
C GLU A 290 -34.81 -24.63 21.70
N PRO A 291 -35.41 -24.36 20.53
CA PRO A 291 -35.25 -23.18 19.68
C PRO A 291 -36.58 -22.39 19.50
N SER A 292 -36.56 -21.28 18.76
CA SER A 292 -37.79 -20.71 18.19
C SER A 292 -37.58 -20.18 16.77
N THR A 293 -38.10 -20.96 15.82
CA THR A 293 -38.63 -20.62 14.49
C THR A 293 -39.56 -19.41 14.52
N GLU A 294 -39.51 -18.49 13.56
CA GLU A 294 -40.38 -18.31 12.38
C GLU A 294 -40.02 -16.89 11.85
N GLU A 295 -40.08 -16.49 10.59
CA GLU A 295 -41.08 -16.72 9.56
C GLU A 295 -40.55 -16.17 8.21
N ARG A 296 -40.94 -16.81 7.11
CA ARG A 296 -40.65 -16.41 5.72
C ARG A 296 -42.01 -16.16 5.05
N VAL A 297 -42.20 -15.02 4.37
CA VAL A 297 -43.37 -14.76 3.49
C VAL A 297 -42.91 -14.06 2.19
N PRO A 298 -43.52 -14.34 1.01
CA PRO A 298 -42.87 -14.23 -0.30
C PRO A 298 -43.40 -13.12 -1.25
N GLU A 299 -42.64 -12.94 -2.34
CA GLU A 299 -42.99 -12.54 -3.72
C GLU A 299 -43.80 -11.25 -4.03
N SER A 300 -43.23 -10.45 -4.95
CA SER A 300 -43.96 -10.01 -6.16
C SER A 300 -42.99 -9.52 -7.24
N GLN A 301 -43.03 -10.19 -8.40
CA GLN A 301 -42.43 -9.76 -9.67
C GLN A 301 -43.35 -8.76 -10.38
N GLU A 302 -42.80 -7.68 -10.92
CA GLU A 302 -43.43 -6.89 -11.98
C GLU A 302 -42.43 -6.70 -13.12
N ALA A 303 -42.89 -6.96 -14.34
CA ALA A 303 -42.16 -6.86 -15.60
C ALA A 303 -42.53 -5.57 -16.34
N VAL A 304 -41.55 -4.95 -17.01
CA VAL A 304 -41.74 -3.85 -17.98
C VAL A 304 -40.68 -4.00 -19.10
N PRO A 305 -40.82 -3.40 -20.31
CA PRO A 305 -40.91 -4.13 -21.58
C PRO A 305 -39.66 -4.01 -22.46
N ALA A 306 -39.60 -4.87 -23.48
CA ALA A 306 -38.55 -4.93 -24.50
C ALA A 306 -38.49 -3.67 -25.39
N TYR A 307 -37.27 -3.20 -25.67
CA TYR A 307 -36.92 -2.33 -26.79
C TYR A 307 -35.70 -2.90 -27.54
N GLU A 308 -35.73 -2.77 -28.87
CA GLU A 308 -34.90 -3.48 -29.84
C GLU A 308 -33.45 -2.99 -29.97
N LEU A 309 -32.55 -3.98 -30.01
CA LEU A 309 -31.27 -4.11 -30.75
C LEU A 309 -30.57 -2.83 -31.25
N GLY A 310 -29.68 -2.32 -30.40
CA GLY A 310 -28.42 -1.65 -30.78
C GLY A 310 -27.25 -2.41 -30.14
N GLU A 311 -26.09 -2.44 -30.80
CA GLU A 311 -24.92 -3.29 -30.52
C GLU A 311 -24.63 -3.58 -29.02
N SER A 312 -24.36 -4.85 -28.72
CA SER A 312 -24.12 -5.38 -27.36
C SER A 312 -23.03 -4.58 -26.61
N PRO A 313 -23.30 -4.03 -25.40
CA PRO A 313 -22.30 -3.37 -24.57
C PRO A 313 -21.15 -4.28 -24.14
N VAL A 314 -21.34 -5.60 -24.26
CA VAL A 314 -20.32 -6.62 -23.93
C VAL A 314 -19.19 -6.62 -24.95
N ASN A 315 -19.46 -6.35 -26.23
CA ASN A 315 -18.43 -6.37 -27.28
C ASN A 315 -17.50 -5.13 -27.21
N ALA A 316 -18.03 -3.98 -26.79
CA ALA A 316 -17.25 -2.77 -26.61
C ALA A 316 -16.34 -2.84 -25.35
N LEU A 317 -16.84 -3.46 -24.28
CA LEU A 317 -16.08 -3.68 -23.04
C LEU A 317 -15.00 -4.77 -23.20
N ASP A 318 -15.28 -5.84 -23.94
CA ASP A 318 -14.29 -6.87 -24.31
C ASP A 318 -13.20 -6.32 -25.23
N SER A 319 -13.55 -5.41 -26.14
CA SER A 319 -12.57 -4.66 -26.93
C SER A 319 -11.72 -3.77 -26.02
N PHE A 320 -12.32 -3.05 -25.08
CA PHE A 320 -11.63 -2.10 -24.21
C PHE A 320 -10.66 -2.76 -23.22
N LEU A 321 -11.09 -3.82 -22.52
CA LEU A 321 -10.23 -4.59 -21.60
C LEU A 321 -9.19 -5.44 -22.34
N GLY A 322 -9.54 -5.94 -23.54
CA GLY A 322 -8.60 -6.62 -24.42
C GLY A 322 -7.48 -5.70 -24.90
N THR A 323 -7.80 -4.45 -25.25
CA THR A 323 -6.80 -3.45 -25.65
C THR A 323 -5.94 -2.99 -24.46
N GLU A 324 -6.51 -2.66 -23.29
CA GLU A 324 -5.71 -2.15 -22.15
C GLU A 324 -4.84 -3.21 -21.44
N LEU A 325 -5.25 -4.49 -21.37
CA LEU A 325 -4.42 -5.56 -20.80
C LEU A 325 -3.40 -6.14 -21.80
N GLN A 326 -3.68 -6.08 -23.12
CA GLN A 326 -2.66 -6.35 -24.15
C GLN A 326 -1.66 -5.20 -24.28
N ASP A 327 -2.07 -3.96 -24.01
CA ASP A 327 -1.23 -2.75 -23.99
C ASP A 327 -0.58 -2.48 -22.62
N LEU A 328 -0.18 -3.52 -21.90
CA LEU A 328 0.85 -3.36 -20.87
C LEU A 328 2.13 -2.95 -21.59
N ASN A 329 2.33 -1.64 -21.81
CA ASN A 329 3.51 -1.09 -22.47
C ASN A 329 4.75 -1.18 -21.55
N LEU A 330 5.06 -2.40 -21.11
CA LEU A 330 6.30 -2.81 -20.48
C LEU A 330 7.44 -2.88 -21.50
N ALA A 331 7.16 -2.75 -22.81
CA ALA A 331 8.18 -2.68 -23.86
C ALA A 331 9.18 -1.52 -23.66
N SER A 332 8.76 -0.44 -22.98
CA SER A 332 9.61 0.69 -22.58
C SER A 332 10.20 0.56 -21.16
N ASN A 333 9.90 -0.53 -20.45
CA ASN A 333 10.36 -0.75 -19.09
C ASN A 333 11.88 -1.00 -19.07
N PRO A 334 12.64 -0.38 -18.14
CA PRO A 334 14.06 -0.65 -17.95
C PRO A 334 14.42 -2.14 -17.81
N ALA A 335 13.53 -2.97 -17.24
CA ALA A 335 13.72 -4.41 -17.12
C ALA A 335 13.85 -5.14 -18.46
N MET A 336 13.40 -4.54 -19.58
CA MET A 336 13.58 -5.12 -20.92
C MET A 336 15.05 -5.20 -21.32
N GLN A 337 15.93 -4.41 -20.69
CA GLN A 337 17.38 -4.50 -20.90
C GLN A 337 17.93 -5.88 -20.51
N LEU A 338 17.30 -6.57 -19.56
CA LEU A 338 17.71 -7.92 -19.13
C LEU A 338 17.61 -8.96 -20.25
N LEU A 339 16.75 -8.73 -21.25
CA LEU A 339 16.59 -9.65 -22.38
C LEU A 339 17.83 -9.73 -23.27
N GLN A 340 18.68 -8.70 -23.21
CA GLN A 340 19.92 -8.58 -23.98
C GLN A 340 21.17 -8.92 -23.15
N GLU A 341 21.03 -9.23 -21.86
CA GLU A 341 22.15 -9.57 -20.99
C GLU A 341 22.80 -10.90 -21.40
N SER A 342 24.13 -10.94 -21.38
CA SER A 342 24.91 -12.12 -21.77
C SER A 342 24.69 -13.32 -20.83
N CYS A 343 24.29 -13.06 -19.58
CA CYS A 343 24.00 -14.07 -18.56
C CYS A 343 22.53 -14.54 -18.53
N ARG A 344 21.71 -14.21 -19.53
CA ARG A 344 20.27 -14.57 -19.56
C ARG A 344 19.98 -16.02 -19.19
N ASN A 345 20.68 -16.99 -19.79
CA ASN A 345 20.47 -18.42 -19.54
C ASN A 345 20.81 -18.82 -18.09
N GLU A 346 21.80 -18.17 -17.49
CA GLU A 346 22.20 -18.40 -16.09
C GLU A 346 21.13 -17.88 -15.13
N LEU A 347 20.57 -16.70 -15.42
CA LEU A 347 19.48 -16.11 -14.64
C LEU A 347 18.19 -16.92 -14.74
N GLU A 348 17.81 -17.39 -15.93
CA GLU A 348 16.67 -18.31 -16.11
C GLU A 348 16.89 -19.61 -15.34
N SER A 349 18.11 -20.17 -15.40
CA SER A 349 18.47 -21.38 -14.64
C SER A 349 18.40 -21.14 -13.13
N SER A 350 18.87 -20.00 -12.65
CA SER A 350 18.83 -19.60 -11.25
C SER A 350 17.41 -19.46 -10.74
N TYR A 351 16.51 -18.84 -11.52
CA TYR A 351 15.08 -18.79 -11.20
C TYR A 351 14.48 -20.18 -11.02
N PHE A 352 14.67 -21.09 -12.00
CA PHE A 352 14.08 -22.42 -11.93
C PHE A 352 14.70 -23.32 -10.86
N LEU A 353 15.93 -23.03 -10.43
CA LEU A 353 16.64 -23.80 -9.41
C LEU A 353 16.30 -23.33 -7.99
N HIS A 354 16.20 -22.02 -7.75
CA HIS A 354 16.13 -21.46 -6.40
C HIS A 354 14.82 -20.75 -6.08
N PHE A 355 14.12 -20.20 -7.08
CA PHE A 355 12.87 -19.45 -6.87
C PHE A 355 11.64 -20.32 -7.12
N HIS A 356 11.60 -20.97 -8.30
CA HIS A 356 10.48 -21.78 -8.78
C HIS A 356 10.07 -22.94 -7.84
N PRO A 357 10.98 -23.66 -7.15
CA PRO A 357 10.57 -24.73 -6.24
C PRO A 357 9.68 -24.26 -5.08
N HIS A 358 9.78 -22.98 -4.68
CA HIS A 358 8.97 -22.39 -3.62
C HIS A 358 7.74 -21.64 -4.14
N TRP A 359 7.77 -21.28 -5.42
CA TRP A 359 6.76 -20.49 -6.12
C TRP A 359 6.50 -21.08 -7.51
N PRO A 360 5.90 -22.28 -7.59
CA PRO A 360 5.81 -23.03 -8.85
C PRO A 360 4.71 -22.48 -9.75
N LEU A 361 4.94 -21.27 -10.27
CA LEU A 361 3.98 -20.45 -11.03
C LEU A 361 4.03 -20.73 -12.52
N LEU A 362 5.21 -21.08 -13.04
CA LEU A 362 5.46 -21.31 -14.47
C LEU A 362 5.62 -22.80 -14.77
N HIS A 363 5.20 -23.24 -15.96
CA HIS A 363 5.57 -24.57 -16.43
C HIS A 363 6.92 -24.48 -17.13
N LYS A 364 7.99 -25.05 -16.52
CA LYS A 364 9.37 -24.88 -16.99
C LYS A 364 9.56 -25.24 -18.46
N ARG A 365 9.03 -26.40 -18.89
CA ARG A 365 9.20 -26.84 -20.28
C ARG A 365 8.52 -25.89 -21.26
N THR A 366 7.29 -25.46 -20.96
CA THR A 366 6.58 -24.50 -21.82
C THR A 366 7.35 -23.19 -21.89
N PHE A 367 7.78 -22.65 -20.74
CA PHE A 367 8.52 -21.39 -20.70
C PHE A 367 9.82 -21.45 -21.50
N LEU A 368 10.59 -22.54 -21.40
CA LEU A 368 11.88 -22.70 -22.09
C LEU A 368 11.76 -23.09 -23.58
N GLN A 369 10.67 -23.73 -24.00
CA GLN A 369 10.48 -24.19 -25.38
C GLN A 369 9.63 -23.26 -26.24
N SER A 370 8.75 -22.47 -25.62
CA SER A 370 7.94 -21.46 -26.32
C SER A 370 8.58 -20.08 -26.22
N GLU A 371 8.34 -19.23 -27.23
CA GLU A 371 8.64 -17.80 -27.13
C GLU A 371 7.70 -17.18 -26.08
N SER A 372 8.18 -17.15 -24.83
CA SER A 372 7.48 -16.49 -23.74
C SER A 372 7.47 -14.96 -23.96
N PRO A 373 6.42 -14.25 -23.51
CA PRO A 373 6.36 -12.80 -23.62
C PRO A 373 7.58 -12.12 -22.97
N PRO A 374 8.16 -11.08 -23.59
CA PRO A 374 9.38 -10.43 -23.11
C PRO A 374 9.25 -9.89 -21.69
N GLU A 375 8.06 -9.45 -21.30
CA GLU A 375 7.73 -8.97 -19.97
C GLU A 375 7.85 -10.05 -18.90
N LEU A 376 7.30 -11.24 -19.22
CA LEU A 376 7.36 -12.39 -18.34
C LEU A 376 8.80 -12.88 -18.19
N THR A 377 9.55 -12.91 -19.30
CA THR A 377 10.99 -13.22 -19.25
C THR A 377 11.74 -12.21 -18.39
N ALA A 378 11.51 -10.90 -18.53
CA ALA A 378 12.17 -9.89 -17.71
C ALA A 378 11.87 -10.05 -16.20
N ALA A 379 10.63 -10.39 -15.84
CA ALA A 379 10.26 -10.68 -14.44
C ALA A 379 10.99 -11.92 -13.91
N VAL A 380 11.07 -12.99 -14.71
CA VAL A 380 11.83 -14.21 -14.39
C VAL A 380 13.32 -13.91 -14.20
N LEU A 381 13.92 -13.12 -15.10
CA LEU A 381 15.33 -12.72 -14.99
C LEU A 381 15.59 -11.84 -13.77
N THR A 382 14.66 -10.95 -13.42
CA THR A 382 14.75 -10.11 -12.21
C THR A 382 14.72 -10.97 -10.94
N ALA A 383 13.82 -11.97 -10.88
CA ALA A 383 13.81 -12.94 -9.80
C ALA A 383 15.09 -13.79 -9.78
N GLY A 384 15.60 -14.21 -10.94
CA GLY A 384 16.86 -14.93 -11.11
C GLY A 384 18.07 -14.15 -10.59
N LEU A 385 18.13 -12.84 -10.85
CA LEU A 385 19.15 -11.95 -10.28
C LEU A 385 19.06 -11.88 -8.75
N TRP A 386 17.84 -11.85 -8.21
CA TRP A 386 17.63 -11.77 -6.78
C TRP A 386 18.22 -12.97 -6.03
N VAL A 387 17.95 -14.18 -6.54
CA VAL A 387 18.36 -15.43 -5.88
C VAL A 387 19.84 -15.78 -6.02
N LEU A 388 20.61 -15.08 -6.86
CA LEU A 388 22.07 -15.24 -6.94
C LEU A 388 22.82 -14.68 -5.71
N ASP A 389 22.15 -13.84 -4.94
CA ASP A 389 22.54 -13.41 -3.61
C ASP A 389 23.87 -12.65 -3.44
N THR A 390 24.44 -12.12 -4.53
CA THR A 390 25.59 -11.22 -4.43
C THR A 390 25.14 -9.77 -4.23
N PRO A 391 25.94 -8.89 -3.61
CA PRO A 391 25.59 -7.48 -3.47
C PRO A 391 25.23 -6.80 -4.81
N GLU A 392 26.02 -7.07 -5.86
CA GLU A 392 25.85 -6.48 -7.19
C GLU A 392 24.59 -7.01 -7.89
N THR A 393 24.30 -8.31 -7.75
CA THR A 393 23.11 -8.93 -8.34
C THR A 393 21.84 -8.50 -7.60
N ARG A 394 21.88 -8.36 -6.27
CA ARG A 394 20.80 -7.78 -5.46
C ARG A 394 20.53 -6.32 -5.82
N ASP A 395 21.56 -5.50 -6.04
CA ASP A 395 21.39 -4.10 -6.48
C ASP A 395 20.74 -3.99 -7.85
N LYS A 396 21.20 -4.79 -8.82
CA LYS A 396 20.56 -4.88 -10.14
C LYS A 396 19.12 -5.38 -10.04
N ALA A 397 18.88 -6.42 -9.26
CA ALA A 397 17.55 -6.97 -9.04
C ALA A 397 16.60 -5.92 -8.44
N ARG A 398 17.07 -5.14 -7.45
CA ARG A 398 16.31 -4.01 -6.88
C ARG A 398 15.90 -3.01 -7.96
N PHE A 399 16.86 -2.55 -8.76
CA PHE A 399 16.62 -1.57 -9.82
C PHE A 399 15.55 -2.05 -10.82
N TYR A 400 15.69 -3.26 -11.35
CA TYR A 400 14.74 -3.79 -12.34
C TYR A 400 13.39 -4.13 -11.72
N HIS A 401 13.37 -4.61 -10.47
CA HIS A 401 12.14 -4.86 -9.74
C HIS A 401 11.35 -3.56 -9.48
N ASP A 402 12.02 -2.48 -9.06
CA ASP A 402 11.38 -1.18 -8.86
C ASP A 402 10.82 -0.62 -10.16
N ALA A 403 11.52 -0.82 -11.28
CA ALA A 403 11.03 -0.48 -12.60
C ALA A 403 9.77 -1.26 -12.99
N LEU A 404 9.74 -2.59 -12.76
CA LEU A 404 8.56 -3.42 -13.02
C LEU A 404 7.36 -2.97 -12.17
N LEU A 405 7.57 -2.76 -10.86
CA LEU A 405 6.51 -2.32 -9.95
C LEU A 405 5.94 -0.94 -10.33
N LYS A 406 6.79 0.00 -10.75
CA LYS A 406 6.34 1.34 -11.16
C LYS A 406 5.39 1.26 -12.36
N THR A 407 5.76 0.50 -13.41
CA THR A 407 4.90 0.35 -14.59
C THR A 407 3.60 -0.39 -14.26
N LEU A 408 3.68 -1.48 -13.49
CA LEU A 408 2.49 -2.21 -13.04
C LEU A 408 1.55 -1.31 -12.23
N TYR A 409 2.10 -0.41 -11.40
CA TYR A 409 1.30 0.50 -10.57
C TYR A 409 0.57 1.52 -11.45
N GLU A 410 1.29 2.21 -12.31
CA GLU A 410 0.72 3.21 -13.22
C GLU A 410 -0.39 2.63 -14.12
N GLN A 411 -0.30 1.34 -14.45
CA GLN A 411 -1.28 0.65 -15.28
C GLN A 411 -2.48 0.16 -14.48
N LEU A 412 -2.28 -0.36 -13.27
CA LEU A 412 -3.38 -0.80 -12.41
C LEU A 412 -4.34 0.35 -12.03
N PHE A 413 -3.81 1.57 -11.89
CA PHE A 413 -4.60 2.78 -11.60
C PHE A 413 -5.30 3.39 -12.83
N LYS A 414 -4.92 2.98 -14.05
CA LYS A 414 -5.59 3.39 -15.28
C LYS A 414 -6.82 2.54 -15.61
N LEU A 415 -6.92 1.33 -15.07
CA LEU A 415 -8.10 0.49 -15.20
C LEU A 415 -9.29 1.20 -14.51
N PRO A 416 -10.35 1.60 -15.24
CA PRO A 416 -11.53 2.21 -14.64
C PRO A 416 -12.13 1.27 -13.58
N GLU A 417 -12.85 1.81 -12.59
CA GLU A 417 -13.67 1.00 -11.67
C GLU A 417 -14.50 0.00 -12.48
N LEU A 418 -14.08 -1.28 -12.50
CA LEU A 418 -14.60 -2.27 -13.42
C LEU A 418 -16.10 -2.47 -13.15
N ALA A 419 -16.93 -1.90 -14.02
CA ALA A 419 -18.36 -2.11 -14.06
C ALA A 419 -18.64 -3.57 -14.41
N THR A 420 -19.02 -4.37 -13.40
CA THR A 420 -19.90 -5.58 -13.37
C THR A 420 -20.06 -6.50 -14.60
N GLY A 421 -19.19 -6.45 -15.60
CA GLY A 421 -19.15 -7.28 -16.80
C GLY A 421 -17.89 -8.13 -16.79
N SER A 422 -18.05 -9.44 -16.72
CA SER A 422 -16.97 -10.42 -16.62
C SER A 422 -16.18 -10.56 -17.94
N SER A 423 -15.06 -9.84 -18.06
CA SER A 423 -13.92 -10.35 -18.82
C SER A 423 -13.29 -11.44 -17.95
N GLY A 424 -13.23 -12.69 -18.40
CA GLY A 424 -12.78 -13.81 -17.56
C GLY A 424 -11.34 -14.23 -17.80
N SER A 425 -10.94 -15.34 -17.18
CA SER A 425 -9.58 -15.91 -17.18
C SER A 425 -9.17 -16.45 -18.56
N ARG A 426 -8.87 -15.57 -19.52
CA ARG A 426 -8.44 -15.93 -20.88
C ARG A 426 -6.94 -16.23 -20.91
N ALA A 427 -6.52 -17.11 -21.82
CA ALA A 427 -5.11 -17.46 -22.00
C ALA A 427 -4.17 -16.25 -22.22
N GLU A 428 -4.65 -15.21 -22.91
CA GLU A 428 -3.88 -14.01 -23.27
C GLU A 428 -3.46 -13.15 -22.07
N PHE A 429 -4.22 -13.16 -20.97
CA PHE A 429 -3.92 -12.35 -19.77
C PHE A 429 -3.04 -13.08 -18.76
N LEU A 430 -2.82 -14.38 -18.94
CA LEU A 430 -2.06 -15.18 -17.99
C LEU A 430 -0.64 -14.65 -17.77
N PRO A 431 0.14 -14.27 -18.81
CA PRO A 431 1.49 -13.73 -18.63
C PRO A 431 1.52 -12.44 -17.79
N THR A 432 0.54 -11.56 -17.97
CA THR A 432 0.37 -10.34 -17.18
C THR A 432 0.23 -10.65 -15.69
N PHE A 433 -0.67 -11.57 -15.35
CA PHE A 433 -0.88 -11.94 -13.95
C PHE A 433 0.34 -12.64 -13.38
N GLN A 434 1.07 -13.41 -14.20
CA GLN A 434 2.32 -14.04 -13.79
C GLN A 434 3.41 -13.00 -13.51
N VAL A 435 3.56 -11.97 -14.34
CA VAL A 435 4.49 -10.84 -14.10
C VAL A 435 4.14 -10.14 -12.79
N LEU A 436 2.87 -9.76 -12.62
CA LEU A 436 2.39 -9.09 -11.42
C LEU A 436 2.66 -9.94 -10.17
N LEU A 437 2.35 -11.24 -10.22
CA LEU A 437 2.58 -12.11 -9.08
C LEU A 437 4.07 -12.33 -8.79
N ILE A 438 4.93 -12.49 -9.79
CA ILE A 438 6.39 -12.58 -9.58
C ILE A 438 6.91 -11.31 -8.89
N SER A 439 6.48 -10.13 -9.33
CA SER A 439 6.85 -8.87 -8.67
C SER A 439 6.36 -8.80 -7.22
N LEU A 440 5.12 -9.24 -6.94
CA LEU A 440 4.62 -9.30 -5.57
C LEU A 440 5.37 -10.33 -4.70
N ILE A 441 5.81 -11.45 -5.27
CA ILE A 441 6.63 -12.45 -4.56
C ILE A 441 7.99 -11.85 -4.23
N ILE A 442 8.67 -11.17 -5.16
CA ILE A 442 9.99 -10.57 -4.88
C ILE A 442 9.91 -9.57 -3.70
N CYS A 443 8.76 -8.91 -3.49
CA CYS A 443 8.53 -8.08 -2.31
C CYS A 443 8.65 -8.86 -0.99
N THR A 444 8.28 -10.15 -0.95
CA THR A 444 8.42 -10.98 0.26
C THR A 444 9.86 -11.31 0.59
N TYR A 445 10.76 -11.32 -0.41
CA TYR A 445 12.19 -11.55 -0.22
C TYR A 445 12.95 -10.26 0.13
N ARG A 446 12.51 -9.13 -0.42
CA ARG A 446 13.06 -7.81 -0.16
C ARG A 446 12.84 -7.31 1.27
N GLY A 447 11.76 -7.73 1.91
CA GLY A 447 11.36 -7.23 3.22
C GLY A 447 10.96 -5.75 3.18
N VAL A 448 10.91 -5.11 4.35
CA VAL A 448 10.34 -3.76 4.49
C VAL A 448 11.21 -2.62 3.96
N GLU A 449 12.48 -2.88 3.66
CA GLU A 449 13.43 -1.85 3.22
C GLU A 449 13.10 -1.28 1.83
N THR A 450 12.17 -1.90 1.10
CA THR A 450 11.80 -1.46 -0.25
C THR A 450 10.32 -1.73 -0.51
N PHE A 451 9.44 -1.08 0.22
CA PHE A 451 8.00 -0.99 -0.09
C PHE A 451 7.71 0.29 -0.87
N PRO A 452 8.00 0.36 -2.19
CA PRO A 452 8.09 1.64 -2.90
C PRO A 452 6.77 1.99 -3.61
N SER A 453 5.78 1.09 -3.61
CA SER A 453 4.59 1.19 -4.47
C SER A 453 3.32 0.78 -3.71
N PRO A 454 2.23 1.55 -3.69
CA PRO A 454 0.97 1.15 -3.04
C PRO A 454 0.31 -0.13 -3.61
N LEU A 455 0.86 -0.72 -4.68
CA LEU A 455 0.38 -1.95 -5.31
C LEU A 455 0.22 -3.14 -4.35
N PHE A 456 1.18 -3.36 -3.45
CA PHE A 456 1.22 -4.57 -2.60
C PHE A 456 0.19 -4.57 -1.45
N HIS A 457 -0.56 -3.47 -1.31
CA HIS A 457 -1.65 -3.28 -0.36
C HIS A 457 -3.01 -3.05 -1.02
N SER A 458 -3.02 -3.05 -2.36
CA SER A 458 -4.15 -2.56 -3.11
C SER A 458 -5.24 -3.64 -3.10
N LYS A 459 -6.37 -3.32 -2.44
CA LYS A 459 -7.62 -4.05 -2.63
C LYS A 459 -7.95 -4.20 -4.13
N GLN A 460 -7.45 -3.26 -4.95
CA GLN A 460 -7.51 -3.29 -6.41
C GLN A 460 -6.89 -4.54 -7.04
N VAL A 461 -5.72 -5.03 -6.62
CA VAL A 461 -5.13 -6.27 -7.18
C VAL A 461 -6.03 -7.47 -6.92
N TRP A 462 -6.56 -7.58 -5.70
CA TRP A 462 -7.52 -8.61 -5.36
C TRP A 462 -8.81 -8.48 -6.18
N GLN A 463 -9.36 -7.27 -6.30
CA GLN A 463 -10.56 -6.99 -7.11
C GLN A 463 -10.35 -7.34 -8.58
N LEU A 464 -9.16 -7.07 -9.12
CA LEU A 464 -8.79 -7.41 -10.50
C LEU A 464 -8.76 -8.93 -10.70
N PHE A 465 -8.11 -9.68 -9.80
CA PHE A 465 -8.11 -11.15 -9.90
C PHE A 465 -9.52 -11.72 -9.78
N GLN A 466 -10.35 -11.11 -8.92
CA GLN A 466 -11.74 -11.54 -8.74
C GLN A 466 -12.60 -11.24 -9.96
N SER A 467 -12.55 -10.03 -10.51
CA SER A 467 -13.32 -9.64 -11.70
C SER A 467 -12.97 -10.50 -12.91
N MET A 468 -11.70 -10.92 -12.98
CA MET A 468 -11.16 -11.77 -14.04
C MET A 468 -11.39 -13.27 -13.80
N GLY A 469 -12.12 -13.65 -12.75
CA GLY A 469 -12.51 -15.03 -12.47
C GLY A 469 -11.35 -15.95 -12.05
N VAL A 470 -10.21 -15.39 -11.60
CA VAL A 470 -9.02 -16.17 -11.22
C VAL A 470 -9.30 -17.11 -10.05
N TYR A 471 -10.25 -16.78 -9.17
CA TYR A 471 -10.60 -17.60 -8.02
C TYR A 471 -11.79 -18.55 -8.26
N ASP A 472 -12.31 -18.64 -9.48
CA ASP A 472 -13.48 -19.46 -9.82
C ASP A 472 -13.11 -20.59 -10.79
N GLN A 473 -13.14 -21.83 -10.31
CA GLN A 473 -12.80 -23.02 -11.10
C GLN A 473 -13.69 -23.16 -12.33
N LYS A 474 -14.98 -22.83 -12.24
CA LYS A 474 -15.90 -22.93 -13.37
C LYS A 474 -15.52 -21.93 -14.44
N ALA A 475 -15.21 -20.70 -14.05
CA ALA A 475 -14.73 -19.68 -14.99
C ALA A 475 -13.42 -20.11 -15.69
N ILE A 476 -12.49 -20.72 -14.94
CA ILE A 476 -11.23 -21.26 -15.48
C ILE A 476 -11.49 -22.39 -16.48
N ASP A 477 -12.36 -23.34 -16.13
CA ASP A 477 -12.70 -24.50 -16.94
C ASP A 477 -13.43 -24.08 -18.24
N ASP A 478 -14.43 -23.19 -18.13
CA ASP A 478 -15.26 -22.76 -19.25
C ASP A 478 -14.47 -21.95 -20.29
N ARG A 479 -13.45 -21.18 -19.87
CA ARG A 479 -12.72 -20.26 -20.74
C ARG A 479 -11.37 -20.78 -21.25
N ASN A 480 -10.86 -21.89 -20.71
CA ASN A 480 -9.56 -22.45 -21.12
C ASN A 480 -9.66 -23.93 -21.46
N SER A 481 -9.47 -24.26 -22.74
CA SER A 481 -9.45 -25.64 -23.24
C SER A 481 -8.16 -26.39 -22.87
N SER A 482 -7.03 -25.68 -22.76
CA SER A 482 -5.73 -26.27 -22.41
C SER A 482 -5.64 -26.63 -20.92
N PRO A 483 -5.38 -27.90 -20.56
CA PRO A 483 -5.15 -28.30 -19.17
C PRO A 483 -4.01 -27.52 -18.50
N MET A 484 -2.97 -27.22 -19.26
CA MET A 484 -1.80 -26.48 -18.77
C MET A 484 -2.18 -25.07 -18.33
N ILE A 485 -2.97 -24.36 -19.15
CA ILE A 485 -3.40 -22.98 -18.85
C ILE A 485 -4.34 -22.97 -17.66
N ARG A 486 -5.25 -23.94 -17.55
CA ARG A 486 -6.11 -24.10 -16.37
C ARG A 486 -5.30 -24.25 -15.09
N GLU A 487 -4.26 -25.10 -15.13
CA GLU A 487 -3.41 -25.31 -13.96
C GLU A 487 -2.54 -24.10 -13.62
N CYS A 488 -2.04 -23.36 -14.62
CA CYS A 488 -1.38 -22.08 -14.38
C CYS A 488 -2.30 -21.09 -13.63
N TYR A 489 -3.59 -21.00 -14.00
CA TYR A 489 -4.56 -20.15 -13.28
C TYR A 489 -4.85 -20.65 -11.87
N GLN A 490 -4.94 -21.97 -11.65
CA GLN A 490 -5.10 -22.56 -10.31
C GLN A 490 -3.89 -22.22 -9.42
N ARG A 491 -2.67 -22.37 -9.94
CA ARG A 491 -1.43 -22.01 -9.24
C ARG A 491 -1.38 -20.51 -8.94
N LEU A 492 -1.72 -19.68 -9.92
CA LEU A 492 -1.80 -18.23 -9.78
C LEU A 492 -2.72 -17.81 -8.61
N ALA A 493 -3.92 -18.38 -8.53
CA ALA A 493 -4.88 -18.09 -7.48
C ALA A 493 -4.36 -18.44 -6.08
N LEU A 494 -3.80 -19.65 -5.92
CA LEU A 494 -3.30 -20.14 -4.65
C LEU A 494 -2.01 -19.43 -4.20
N LEU A 495 -1.10 -19.16 -5.14
CA LEU A 495 0.14 -18.44 -4.86
C LEU A 495 -0.12 -16.96 -4.56
N HIS A 496 -1.14 -16.34 -5.17
CA HIS A 496 -1.54 -14.99 -4.77
C HIS A 496 -2.04 -14.93 -3.32
N PHE A 497 -2.84 -15.91 -2.88
CA PHE A 497 -3.21 -16.01 -1.46
C PHE A 497 -2.00 -16.25 -0.55
N LYS A 498 -1.07 -17.12 -0.97
CA LYS A 498 0.19 -17.34 -0.25
C LYS A 498 0.93 -16.01 -0.05
N VAL A 499 1.20 -15.26 -1.13
CA VAL A 499 1.85 -13.94 -1.10
C VAL A 499 1.12 -12.97 -0.18
N HIS A 500 -0.21 -12.90 -0.26
CA HIS A 500 -1.03 -12.05 0.61
C HIS A 500 -0.76 -12.32 2.10
N VAL A 501 -0.63 -13.60 2.48
CA VAL A 501 -0.33 -13.98 3.87
C VAL A 501 1.11 -13.63 4.26
N HIS A 502 2.10 -13.86 3.39
CA HIS A 502 3.50 -13.44 3.67
C HIS A 502 3.60 -11.93 3.87
N LEU A 503 2.99 -11.14 2.98
CA LEU A 503 3.00 -9.68 3.08
C LEU A 503 2.35 -9.22 4.38
N ASN A 504 1.19 -9.79 4.76
CA ASN A 504 0.58 -9.50 6.06
C ASN A 504 1.52 -9.80 7.22
N SER A 505 2.25 -10.92 7.19
CA SER A 505 3.20 -11.25 8.26
C SER A 505 4.37 -10.26 8.33
N ILE A 506 4.98 -9.92 7.19
CA ILE A 506 6.07 -8.92 7.11
C ILE A 506 5.59 -7.58 7.66
N LEU A 507 4.40 -7.14 7.26
CA LEU A 507 3.86 -5.86 7.70
C LEU A 507 3.55 -5.87 9.19
N MET A 508 2.99 -6.97 9.69
CA MET A 508 2.69 -7.11 11.11
C MET A 508 3.95 -7.21 11.99
N SER A 509 5.01 -7.86 11.51
CA SER A 509 6.25 -8.04 12.26
C SER A 509 7.04 -6.74 12.35
N HIS A 510 7.02 -5.92 11.30
CA HIS A 510 7.72 -4.64 11.26
C HIS A 510 6.88 -3.45 11.74
N PHE A 511 5.57 -3.51 11.58
CA PHE A 511 4.64 -2.46 12.00
C PHE A 511 3.64 -3.03 13.01
N SER A 512 4.01 -2.97 14.29
CA SER A 512 3.26 -3.57 15.40
C SER A 512 1.79 -3.14 15.48
N GLN A 513 1.42 -1.97 14.93
CA GLN A 513 0.05 -1.47 14.87
C GLN A 513 -0.72 -1.91 13.62
N PHE A 514 -0.06 -2.40 12.57
CA PHE A 514 -0.66 -2.71 11.28
C PHE A 514 -1.84 -3.68 11.39
N LYS A 515 -3.01 -3.29 10.88
CA LYS A 515 -4.16 -4.21 10.80
C LYS A 515 -3.98 -5.10 9.57
N PRO A 516 -3.90 -6.43 9.74
CA PRO A 516 -3.78 -7.33 8.60
C PRO A 516 -4.97 -7.17 7.66
N PHE A 517 -4.68 -7.23 6.37
CA PHE A 517 -5.67 -7.23 5.31
C PHE A 517 -6.50 -8.50 5.34
N ASP A 518 -7.80 -8.36 5.56
CA ASP A 518 -8.75 -9.46 5.68
C ASP A 518 -9.64 -9.65 4.43
N TYR A 519 -9.33 -8.95 3.33
CA TYR A 519 -10.15 -8.99 2.11
C TYR A 519 -9.99 -10.27 1.28
N LEU A 520 -8.94 -11.08 1.50
CA LEU A 520 -8.74 -12.36 0.82
C LEU A 520 -8.68 -13.48 1.86
N THR A 521 -9.66 -14.38 1.81
CA THR A 521 -9.81 -15.50 2.74
C THR A 521 -9.87 -16.83 1.99
N PRO A 522 -9.52 -17.97 2.65
CA PRO A 522 -9.56 -19.27 1.99
C PRO A 522 -10.91 -19.65 1.36
N SER A 523 -12.03 -19.14 1.88
CA SER A 523 -13.38 -19.41 1.35
C SER A 523 -13.62 -18.85 -0.06
N MET A 524 -12.76 -17.95 -0.48
CA MET A 524 -12.82 -17.33 -1.80
C MET A 524 -12.08 -18.17 -2.85
N LEU A 525 -11.20 -19.09 -2.42
CA LEU A 525 -10.39 -19.94 -3.29
C LEU A 525 -11.21 -21.12 -3.81
N LYS A 526 -12.17 -20.84 -4.70
CA LYS A 526 -12.98 -21.87 -5.37
C LYS A 526 -12.23 -22.46 -6.56
N VAL A 527 -10.95 -22.82 -6.36
CA VAL A 527 -10.07 -23.44 -7.34
C VAL A 527 -9.61 -24.82 -6.85
N ARG A 528 -9.39 -25.76 -7.77
CA ARG A 528 -8.86 -27.11 -7.45
C ARG A 528 -7.39 -27.03 -7.04
N ILE A 529 -6.95 -27.99 -6.22
CA ILE A 529 -5.53 -28.15 -5.87
C ILE A 529 -4.75 -28.54 -7.15
N PRO A 530 -3.65 -27.85 -7.50
CA PRO A 530 -2.81 -28.19 -8.65
C PRO A 530 -2.13 -29.55 -8.51
N SER A 531 -1.53 -30.03 -9.61
CA SER A 531 -0.74 -31.26 -9.57
C SER A 531 0.55 -31.09 -8.77
N SER A 532 1.10 -32.20 -8.26
CA SER A 532 2.37 -32.16 -7.52
C SER A 532 3.53 -31.67 -8.41
N GLY A 533 4.59 -31.13 -7.81
CA GLY A 533 5.74 -30.62 -8.56
C GLY A 533 6.38 -31.65 -9.50
N LEU A 534 6.40 -32.93 -9.12
CA LEU A 534 6.88 -34.03 -9.96
C LEU A 534 6.07 -34.20 -11.26
N HIS A 535 4.75 -34.01 -11.19
CA HIS A 535 3.87 -34.09 -12.36
C HIS A 535 3.90 -32.80 -13.17
N TRP A 536 3.97 -31.66 -12.49
CA TRP A 536 4.08 -30.35 -13.12
C TRP A 536 5.33 -30.22 -13.96
N GLU A 537 6.47 -30.76 -13.51
CA GLU A 537 7.73 -30.71 -14.26
C GLU A 537 7.92 -31.93 -15.21
N GLY A 538 7.02 -32.92 -15.15
CA GLY A 538 7.06 -34.19 -15.90
C GLY A 538 6.82 -34.06 -17.41
N GLY A 539 7.16 -35.09 -18.21
CA GLY A 539 7.02 -35.13 -19.69
C GLY A 539 5.59 -35.36 -20.21
N ASP A 540 5.33 -35.11 -21.51
CA ASP A 540 4.00 -35.14 -22.19
C ASP A 540 3.12 -36.41 -22.00
N GLY A 541 3.65 -37.48 -21.42
CA GLY A 541 2.88 -38.67 -21.03
C GLY A 541 2.16 -38.55 -19.67
N SER A 542 2.54 -37.58 -18.83
CA SER A 542 1.84 -37.23 -17.60
C SER A 542 0.93 -36.04 -17.86
N VAL A 543 -0.23 -36.30 -18.47
CA VAL A 543 -1.35 -35.34 -18.41
C VAL A 543 -1.52 -34.97 -16.94
N PRO A 544 -1.65 -33.67 -16.56
CA PRO A 544 -1.95 -33.34 -15.18
C PRO A 544 -3.19 -34.14 -14.82
N CYS A 545 -3.05 -35.05 -13.85
CA CYS A 545 -4.16 -35.87 -13.39
C CYS A 545 -5.30 -34.89 -13.15
N GLN A 546 -6.41 -35.03 -13.90
CA GLN A 546 -7.66 -34.48 -13.44
C GLN A 546 -7.86 -35.12 -12.07
N GLY A 547 -7.45 -34.41 -11.02
CA GLY A 547 -7.39 -34.92 -9.67
C GLY A 547 -8.74 -35.56 -9.38
N HIS A 548 -8.70 -36.74 -8.76
CA HIS A 548 -9.85 -37.60 -8.54
C HIS A 548 -10.83 -37.02 -7.47
N GLY A 549 -11.00 -35.70 -7.43
CA GLY A 549 -11.93 -34.99 -6.57
C GLY A 549 -12.34 -33.65 -7.21
N SER A 550 -13.64 -33.48 -7.45
CA SER A 550 -14.27 -32.25 -7.98
C SER A 550 -14.23 -31.06 -6.99
N ARG A 551 -13.47 -31.15 -5.90
CA ARG A 551 -13.50 -30.20 -4.78
C ARG A 551 -12.42 -29.13 -4.92
N THR A 552 -12.79 -27.93 -4.50
CA THR A 552 -11.98 -26.72 -4.48
C THR A 552 -11.38 -26.50 -3.09
N VAL A 553 -10.41 -25.59 -2.97
CA VAL A 553 -9.84 -25.22 -1.66
C VAL A 553 -10.90 -24.69 -0.69
N ALA A 554 -11.88 -23.93 -1.19
CA ALA A 554 -13.00 -23.44 -0.39
C ALA A 554 -13.86 -24.56 0.21
N ASP A 555 -13.96 -25.72 -0.46
CA ASP A 555 -14.80 -26.83 0.00
C ASP A 555 -14.24 -27.50 1.25
N PHE A 556 -12.95 -27.33 1.57
CA PHE A 556 -12.36 -27.85 2.81
C PHE A 556 -12.88 -27.14 4.05
N LEU A 557 -13.34 -25.89 3.93
CA LEU A 557 -13.81 -25.08 5.07
C LEU A 557 -15.20 -25.48 5.58
N GLY A 558 -15.96 -26.27 4.80
CA GLY A 558 -17.30 -26.71 5.16
C GLY A 558 -17.36 -28.09 5.83
N ASP A 559 -16.30 -28.88 5.77
CA ASP A 559 -16.28 -30.30 6.13
C ASP A 559 -15.24 -30.52 7.25
N TYR A 560 -15.61 -30.27 8.51
CA TYR A 560 -14.73 -30.29 9.69
C TYR A 560 -14.08 -31.67 9.98
N THR A 561 -14.41 -32.70 9.21
CA THR A 561 -14.07 -34.10 9.50
C THR A 561 -12.92 -34.70 8.69
N GLU A 562 -12.30 -33.97 7.74
CA GLU A 562 -11.28 -34.55 6.84
C GLU A 562 -9.95 -33.76 6.79
N LEU A 563 -9.24 -33.66 7.92
CA LEU A 563 -7.81 -33.25 7.97
C LEU A 563 -6.91 -34.11 7.06
N THR A 564 -7.32 -35.34 6.74
CA THR A 564 -6.62 -36.24 5.80
C THR A 564 -6.51 -35.69 4.39
N ARG A 565 -7.29 -34.68 3.98
CA ARG A 565 -7.24 -34.09 2.63
C ARG A 565 -6.43 -32.79 2.54
N LEU A 566 -6.05 -32.20 3.68
CA LEU A 566 -4.96 -31.22 3.73
C LEU A 566 -3.64 -31.85 3.25
N SER A 567 -3.51 -33.17 3.27
CA SER A 567 -2.32 -33.88 2.78
C SER A 567 -2.00 -33.53 1.33
N ASP A 568 -3.01 -33.38 0.47
CA ASP A 568 -2.82 -33.10 -0.96
C ASP A 568 -2.34 -31.66 -1.16
N LEU A 569 -2.89 -30.73 -0.39
CA LEU A 569 -2.48 -29.34 -0.37
C LEU A 569 -1.07 -29.16 0.22
N ILE A 570 -0.76 -29.87 1.32
CA ILE A 570 0.56 -29.88 1.97
C ILE A 570 1.60 -30.53 1.06
N ALA A 571 1.24 -31.61 0.35
CA ALA A 571 2.11 -32.29 -0.60
C ALA A 571 2.42 -31.43 -1.83
N TRP A 572 1.48 -30.57 -2.24
CA TRP A 572 1.71 -29.58 -3.28
C TRP A 572 2.52 -28.37 -2.78
N ASP A 573 2.09 -27.73 -1.68
CA ASP A 573 2.77 -26.61 -1.04
C ASP A 573 2.61 -26.69 0.49
N PHE A 574 3.70 -27.04 1.16
CA PHE A 574 3.72 -27.20 2.61
C PHE A 574 3.23 -25.93 3.33
N THR A 575 3.76 -24.76 2.96
CA THR A 575 3.40 -23.48 3.59
C THR A 575 1.91 -23.20 3.45
N LEU A 576 1.34 -23.33 2.25
CA LEU A 576 -0.08 -23.07 2.03
C LEU A 576 -0.97 -24.09 2.74
N GLY A 577 -0.55 -25.36 2.77
CA GLY A 577 -1.20 -26.40 3.54
C GLY A 577 -1.28 -26.08 5.03
N MET A 578 -0.17 -25.66 5.64
CA MET A 578 -0.14 -25.23 7.04
C MET A 578 -0.99 -23.98 7.29
N VAL A 579 -0.96 -23.03 6.36
CA VAL A 579 -1.78 -21.81 6.41
C VAL A 579 -3.26 -22.18 6.45
N ILE A 580 -3.75 -22.93 5.47
CA ILE A 580 -5.16 -23.32 5.37
C ILE A 580 -5.57 -24.21 6.56
N GLY A 581 -4.70 -25.10 7.01
CA GLY A 581 -4.91 -25.88 8.24
C GLY A 581 -5.17 -24.99 9.46
N CYS A 582 -4.37 -23.92 9.65
CA CYS A 582 -4.58 -22.98 10.76
C CYS A 582 -5.91 -22.21 10.63
N TYR A 583 -6.37 -21.90 9.42
CA TYR A 583 -7.70 -21.30 9.19
C TYR A 583 -8.84 -22.26 9.54
N LEU A 584 -8.69 -23.56 9.24
CA LEU A 584 -9.71 -24.59 9.55
C LEU A 584 -9.86 -24.82 11.05
N VAL A 585 -8.74 -24.88 11.76
CA VAL A 585 -8.69 -25.11 13.21
C VAL A 585 -8.63 -23.80 14.00
N ARG A 586 -9.13 -22.71 13.40
CA ARG A 586 -9.16 -21.38 14.02
C ARG A 586 -10.07 -21.40 15.26
N PRO A 587 -9.56 -21.14 16.48
CA PRO A 587 -10.37 -21.09 17.67
C PRO A 587 -11.47 -20.01 17.58
N ALA A 588 -12.63 -20.28 18.16
CA ALA A 588 -13.70 -19.30 18.27
C ALA A 588 -13.19 -18.05 19.02
N GLY A 589 -13.29 -16.88 18.39
CA GLY A 589 -12.80 -15.62 18.93
C GLY A 589 -11.34 -15.27 18.64
N GLU A 590 -10.56 -16.14 17.97
CA GLU A 590 -9.21 -15.79 17.51
C GLU A 590 -9.29 -14.67 16.47
N THR A 591 -8.67 -13.52 16.74
CA THR A 591 -8.59 -12.38 15.80
C THR A 591 -7.73 -12.73 14.58
N HIS A 592 -7.93 -12.04 13.45
CA HIS A 592 -7.13 -12.29 12.24
C HIS A 592 -5.64 -12.02 12.48
N ARG A 593 -5.32 -11.05 13.33
CA ARG A 593 -3.95 -10.79 13.81
C ARG A 593 -3.35 -11.96 14.58
N GLN A 594 -4.08 -12.56 15.53
CA GLN A 594 -3.59 -13.73 16.26
C GLN A 594 -3.34 -14.92 15.32
N LEU A 595 -4.23 -15.11 14.34
CA LEU A 595 -4.04 -16.09 13.29
C LEU A 595 -2.75 -15.83 12.51
N MET A 596 -2.52 -14.60 12.03
CA MET A 596 -1.28 -14.27 11.30
C MET A 596 -0.02 -14.54 12.13
N ILE A 597 -0.01 -14.21 13.43
CA ILE A 597 1.11 -14.53 14.34
C ILE A 597 1.34 -16.05 14.42
N ARG A 598 0.26 -16.84 14.45
CA ARG A 598 0.33 -18.31 14.46
C ARG A 598 0.86 -18.89 13.14
N LEU A 599 0.69 -18.17 12.03
CA LEU A 599 1.19 -18.57 10.71
C LEU A 599 2.69 -18.31 10.50
N ASP A 600 3.25 -17.30 11.18
CA ASP A 600 4.62 -16.81 10.97
C ASP A 600 5.71 -17.91 10.89
N PRO A 601 5.71 -18.97 11.75
CA PRO A 601 6.69 -20.04 11.68
C PRO A 601 6.75 -20.79 10.33
N PHE A 602 5.67 -20.74 9.52
CA PHE A 602 5.56 -21.46 8.26
C PHE A 602 5.88 -20.60 7.02
N LEU A 603 5.96 -19.27 7.18
CA LEU A 603 5.98 -18.31 6.06
C LEU A 603 7.38 -18.01 5.51
N PHE A 604 8.47 -18.32 6.20
CA PHE A 604 9.82 -17.99 5.68
C PHE A 604 10.77 -19.17 5.66
N ILE A 605 10.21 -20.39 5.64
CA ILE A 605 10.99 -21.63 5.57
C ILE A 605 11.92 -21.65 4.34
N HIS A 606 11.43 -21.12 3.21
CA HIS A 606 12.19 -21.04 1.96
C HIS A 606 13.31 -19.98 1.95
N LEU A 607 13.34 -19.05 2.91
CA LEU A 607 14.43 -18.09 3.05
C LEU A 607 15.58 -18.65 3.89
N LYS A 608 15.28 -19.54 4.84
CA LYS A 608 16.29 -20.20 5.69
C LYS A 608 17.16 -21.19 4.93
N SER A 609 16.67 -21.77 3.83
CA SER A 609 17.45 -22.70 2.99
C SER A 609 18.58 -22.04 2.19
N PHE A 610 18.65 -20.70 2.14
CA PHE A 610 19.74 -19.95 1.50
C PHE A 610 20.93 -19.72 2.45
N GLU A 611 20.77 -19.86 3.77
CA GLU A 611 21.87 -19.66 4.74
C GLU A 611 22.71 -20.93 4.97
N ASP A 612 22.19 -22.10 4.58
CA ASP A 612 22.83 -23.42 4.77
C ASP A 612 23.48 -24.00 3.48
N GLN A 613 23.63 -23.22 2.41
CA GLN A 613 24.39 -23.56 1.19
C GLN A 613 25.54 -22.57 0.98
#